data_AF-A0A2E2KIU8-F1
#
_entry.id   AF-A0A2E2KIU8-F1
#
_cell.length_a   1.000
_cell.length_b   1.000
_cell.length_c   1.000
_cell.angle_alpha   90.00
_cell.angle_beta   90.00
_cell.angle_gamma   90.00
#
_symmetry.space_group_name_H-M   'P 1'
#
loop_
_entity.id
_entity.type
_entity.pdbx_description
1 polymer ?
#
loop_
_entity_poly.entity_id
_entity_poly.type
_entity_poly.pdbx_seq_one_letter_code
_entity_poly.pdbx_strand_id
1 'polypeptide(L)'
;MKDNFELMARYNQWMNENIYEAASELDQATLKADQGAFFKSILGTLNHILVGDIIWLQRLAEHPSNFVALDRIKTIPRPISLDVLLYEDIELLRDERYLIDKAVIDLCDQIEIYDLNQPLSFTNMKGKRFEKRFGYLLQHLFNHQTHHRGQVSTLLSQNGVELAVTDLLAIIPEA
;
A
#
# COMPACT_ATOMS: atom_id res chain seq x y z
N MET A 1 14.93 -8.74 11.70
CA MET A 1 13.47 -8.77 11.44
C MET A 1 12.93 -7.35 11.28
N LYS A 2 13.29 -6.40 12.15
CA LYS A 2 13.06 -4.96 11.94
C LYS A 2 13.61 -4.49 10.59
N ASP A 3 14.88 -4.77 10.31
CA ASP A 3 15.57 -4.37 9.07
C ASP A 3 14.86 -4.89 7.80
N ASN A 4 14.19 -6.05 7.89
CA ASN A 4 13.39 -6.57 6.78
C ASN A 4 12.15 -5.70 6.52
N PHE A 5 11.48 -5.21 7.55
CA PHE A 5 10.34 -4.31 7.38
C PHE A 5 10.77 -2.92 6.90
N GLU A 6 11.91 -2.41 7.36
CA GLU A 6 12.52 -1.17 6.85
C GLU A 6 12.83 -1.30 5.35
N LEU A 7 13.50 -2.40 4.95
CA LEU A 7 13.76 -2.70 3.54
C LEU A 7 12.46 -2.80 2.73
N MET A 8 11.47 -3.55 3.22
CA MET A 8 10.19 -3.71 2.53
C MET A 8 9.42 -2.39 2.41
N ALA A 9 9.48 -1.49 3.40
CA ALA A 9 8.85 -0.18 3.33
C ALA A 9 9.48 0.70 2.25
N ARG A 10 10.82 0.72 2.16
CA ARG A 10 11.55 1.46 1.13
C ARG A 10 11.32 0.88 -0.27
N TYR A 11 11.34 -0.44 -0.40
CA TYR A 11 10.92 -1.13 -1.62
C TYR A 11 9.49 -0.79 -2.01
N ASN A 12 8.58 -0.74 -1.03
CA ASN A 12 7.18 -0.46 -1.29
C ASN A 12 6.97 0.92 -1.89
N GLN A 13 7.61 1.95 -1.32
CA GLN A 13 7.58 3.31 -1.87
C GLN A 13 8.17 3.35 -3.26
N TRP A 14 9.38 2.82 -3.45
CA TRP A 14 10.06 2.82 -4.74
C TRP A 14 9.24 2.15 -5.86
N MET A 15 8.62 0.99 -5.56
CA MET A 15 7.73 0.31 -6.50
C MET A 15 6.44 1.09 -6.78
N ASN A 16 5.90 1.80 -5.80
CA ASN A 16 4.75 2.67 -6.02
C ASN A 16 5.15 3.85 -6.91
N GLU A 17 6.27 4.52 -6.64
CA GLU A 17 6.75 5.63 -7.48
C GLU A 17 6.90 5.20 -8.95
N ASN A 18 7.57 4.07 -9.22
CA ASN A 18 7.73 3.55 -10.58
C ASN A 18 6.40 3.23 -11.27
N ILE A 19 5.45 2.60 -10.55
CA ILE A 19 4.14 2.27 -11.11
C ILE A 19 3.32 3.51 -11.42
N TYR A 20 3.34 4.50 -10.54
CA TYR A 20 2.59 5.73 -10.76
C TYR A 20 3.20 6.56 -11.88
N GLU A 21 4.53 6.61 -11.99
CA GLU A 21 5.21 7.25 -13.13
C GLU A 21 4.83 6.59 -14.45
N ALA A 22 4.89 5.26 -14.54
CA ALA A 22 4.46 4.51 -15.72
C ALA A 22 2.96 4.72 -16.02
N ALA A 23 2.10 4.76 -15.00
CA ALA A 23 0.67 5.00 -15.18
C ALA A 23 0.38 6.42 -15.70
N SER A 24 1.18 7.43 -15.34
CA SER A 24 1.04 8.81 -15.84
C SER A 24 1.37 8.96 -17.34
N GLU A 25 1.94 7.95 -18.00
CA GLU A 25 2.11 7.94 -19.46
C GLU A 25 0.80 7.68 -20.23
N LEU A 26 -0.20 7.11 -19.55
CA LEU A 26 -1.48 6.76 -20.14
C LEU A 26 -2.51 7.89 -20.00
N ASP A 27 -3.40 8.01 -20.99
CA ASP A 27 -4.52 8.93 -20.87
C ASP A 27 -5.55 8.48 -19.81
N GLN A 28 -6.34 9.45 -19.33
CA GLN A 28 -7.32 9.19 -18.28
C GLN A 28 -8.40 8.18 -18.70
N ALA A 29 -8.73 8.11 -19.99
CA ALA A 29 -9.73 7.16 -20.49
C ALA A 29 -9.22 5.71 -20.36
N THR A 30 -7.96 5.49 -20.68
CA THR A 30 -7.27 4.20 -20.59
C THR A 30 -7.09 3.76 -19.15
N LEU A 31 -6.68 4.69 -18.27
CA LEU A 31 -6.55 4.43 -16.83
C LEU A 31 -7.87 4.00 -16.18
N LYS A 32 -9.00 4.54 -16.66
CA LYS A 32 -10.35 4.25 -16.16
C LYS A 32 -11.03 3.06 -16.83
N ALA A 33 -10.59 2.65 -18.03
CA ALA A 33 -11.19 1.57 -18.79
C ALA A 33 -11.16 0.24 -18.03
N ASP A 34 -12.26 -0.51 -18.08
CA ASP A 34 -12.31 -1.88 -17.54
C ASP A 34 -11.43 -2.80 -18.43
N GLN A 35 -10.41 -3.39 -17.81
CA GLN A 35 -9.45 -4.30 -18.44
C GLN A 35 -9.46 -5.68 -17.77
N GLY A 36 -10.53 -6.00 -17.02
CA GLY A 36 -10.74 -7.32 -16.44
C GLY A 36 -9.93 -7.61 -15.16
N ALA A 37 -9.32 -6.60 -14.54
CA ALA A 37 -8.75 -6.75 -13.19
C ALA A 37 -9.85 -6.87 -12.12
N PHE A 38 -9.50 -7.31 -10.91
CA PHE A 38 -10.48 -7.41 -9.80
C PHE A 38 -11.19 -6.08 -9.49
N PHE A 39 -10.45 -4.98 -9.62
CA PHE A 39 -10.98 -3.61 -9.48
C PHE A 39 -11.19 -2.93 -10.83
N LYS A 40 -11.46 -3.74 -11.86
CA LYS A 40 -11.76 -3.38 -13.26
C LYS A 40 -10.60 -2.76 -14.01
N SER A 41 -10.05 -1.65 -13.53
CA SER A 41 -9.09 -0.80 -14.24
C SER A 41 -7.77 -0.62 -13.49
N ILE A 42 -6.80 0.03 -14.16
CA ILE A 42 -5.53 0.46 -13.54
C ILE A 42 -5.85 1.41 -12.38
N LEU A 43 -6.64 2.47 -12.64
CA LEU A 43 -6.99 3.47 -11.64
C LEU A 43 -7.78 2.87 -10.48
N GLY A 44 -8.70 1.93 -10.76
CA GLY A 44 -9.46 1.23 -9.74
C GLY A 44 -8.57 0.37 -8.84
N THR A 45 -7.57 -0.32 -9.42
CA THR A 45 -6.63 -1.14 -8.66
C THR A 45 -5.68 -0.30 -7.81
N LEU A 46 -5.20 0.84 -8.31
CA LEU A 46 -4.37 1.77 -7.55
C LEU A 46 -5.14 2.41 -6.38
N ASN A 47 -6.40 2.82 -6.62
CA ASN A 47 -7.29 3.29 -5.55
C ASN A 47 -7.53 2.19 -4.51
N HIS A 48 -7.73 0.94 -4.93
CA HIS A 48 -7.90 -0.17 -4.01
C HIS A 48 -6.68 -0.36 -3.09
N ILE A 49 -5.47 -0.26 -3.64
CA ILE A 49 -4.23 -0.32 -2.84
C ILE A 49 -4.25 0.78 -1.77
N LEU A 50 -4.57 2.02 -2.15
CA LEU A 50 -4.64 3.15 -1.21
C LEU A 50 -5.72 2.94 -0.14
N VAL A 51 -6.92 2.50 -0.54
CA VAL A 51 -8.04 2.17 0.36
C VAL A 51 -7.64 1.07 1.35
N GLY A 52 -7.01 0.00 0.85
CA GLY A 52 -6.53 -1.11 1.67
C GLY A 52 -5.50 -0.65 2.70
N ASP A 53 -4.55 0.18 2.28
CA ASP A 53 -3.54 0.75 3.16
C ASP A 53 -4.14 1.65 4.23
N ILE A 54 -5.04 2.60 3.89
CA ILE A 54 -5.72 3.45 4.89
C ILE A 54 -6.42 2.58 5.93
N ILE A 55 -7.19 1.58 5.49
CA ILE A 55 -7.93 0.69 6.40
C ILE A 55 -6.99 -0.10 7.30
N TRP A 56 -5.89 -0.63 6.76
CA TRP A 56 -4.93 -1.41 7.53
C TRP A 56 -4.14 -0.54 8.48
N LEU A 57 -3.57 0.56 8.01
CA LEU A 57 -2.81 1.51 8.81
C LEU A 57 -3.65 2.09 9.95
N GLN A 58 -4.94 2.36 9.74
CA GLN A 58 -5.86 2.74 10.83
C GLN A 58 -6.01 1.63 11.89
N ARG A 59 -6.02 0.36 11.48
CA ARG A 59 -6.00 -0.75 12.46
C ARG A 59 -4.66 -0.81 13.18
N LEU A 60 -3.55 -0.67 12.45
CA LEU A 60 -2.20 -0.68 13.04
C LEU A 60 -1.99 0.49 14.01
N ALA A 61 -2.68 1.60 13.80
CA ALA A 61 -2.65 2.78 14.67
C ALA A 61 -3.23 2.53 16.07
N GLU A 62 -4.00 1.46 16.25
CA GLU A 62 -4.53 1.02 17.56
C GLU A 62 -3.50 0.23 18.39
N HIS A 63 -2.27 0.05 17.87
CA HIS A 63 -1.20 -0.62 18.61
C HIS A 63 -0.86 0.15 19.90
N PRO A 64 -0.63 -0.52 21.05
CA PRO A 64 -0.39 0.15 22.34
C PRO A 64 0.79 1.14 22.36
N SER A 65 1.79 0.92 21.51
CA SER A 65 2.96 1.79 21.38
C SER A 65 2.66 3.16 20.75
N ASN A 66 1.44 3.37 20.22
CA ASN A 66 0.95 4.64 19.71
C ASN A 66 1.94 5.38 18.79
N PHE A 67 2.26 4.75 17.66
CA PHE A 67 3.23 5.28 16.70
C PHE A 67 2.78 6.62 16.11
N VAL A 68 3.62 7.65 16.29
CA VAL A 68 3.37 9.02 15.78
C VAL A 68 3.29 9.03 14.25
N ALA A 69 3.99 8.10 13.58
CA ALA A 69 3.91 7.92 12.12
C ALA A 69 2.47 7.75 11.60
N LEU A 70 1.54 7.27 12.44
CA LEU A 70 0.17 6.97 12.05
C LEU A 70 -0.83 8.06 12.46
N ASP A 71 -0.40 9.17 13.05
CA ASP A 71 -1.33 10.20 13.53
C ASP A 71 -2.13 10.87 12.41
N ARG A 72 -1.48 11.17 11.27
CA ARG A 72 -2.18 11.65 10.06
C ARG A 72 -3.22 10.64 9.60
N ILE A 73 -2.89 9.36 9.61
CA ILE A 73 -3.76 8.28 9.11
C ILE A 73 -5.06 8.18 9.91
N LYS A 74 -4.99 8.41 11.23
CA LYS A 74 -6.16 8.44 12.11
C LYS A 74 -7.18 9.53 11.73
N THR A 75 -6.73 10.61 11.08
CA THR A 75 -7.60 11.71 10.65
C THR A 75 -8.28 11.48 9.30
N ILE A 76 -7.81 10.51 8.52
CA ILE A 76 -8.38 10.20 7.20
C ILE A 76 -9.74 9.54 7.41
N PRO A 77 -10.82 9.98 6.73
CA PRO A 77 -12.11 9.29 6.78
C PRO A 77 -11.95 7.82 6.37
N ARG A 78 -12.45 6.90 7.18
CA ARG A 78 -12.38 5.48 6.87
C ARG A 78 -13.16 5.17 5.58
N PRO A 79 -12.54 4.53 4.57
CA PRO A 79 -13.26 4.14 3.35
C PRO A 79 -14.45 3.23 3.65
N ILE A 80 -15.56 3.47 2.96
CA ILE A 80 -16.84 2.77 3.18
C ILE A 80 -16.93 1.42 2.45
N SER A 81 -16.14 1.24 1.38
CA SER A 81 -16.02 -0.01 0.62
C SER A 81 -14.58 -0.18 0.12
N LEU A 82 -14.25 -1.38 -0.37
CA LEU A 82 -12.90 -1.71 -0.87
C LEU A 82 -12.66 -1.24 -2.31
N ASP A 83 -13.72 -0.90 -3.03
CA ASP A 83 -13.74 -0.56 -4.46
C ASP A 83 -14.06 0.94 -4.71
N VAL A 84 -14.07 1.76 -3.66
CA VAL A 84 -14.28 3.20 -3.79
C VAL A 84 -13.10 3.84 -4.52
N LEU A 85 -13.39 4.74 -5.46
CA LEU A 85 -12.40 5.63 -6.04
C LEU A 85 -12.27 6.86 -5.14
N LEU A 86 -11.21 6.91 -4.34
CA LEU A 86 -10.88 8.09 -3.53
C LEU A 86 -10.43 9.25 -4.41
N TYR A 87 -9.72 8.94 -5.49
CA TYR A 87 -9.21 9.90 -6.46
C TYR A 87 -9.47 9.39 -7.89
N GLU A 88 -10.13 10.22 -8.68
CA GLU A 88 -10.37 9.97 -10.11
C GLU A 88 -9.26 10.49 -11.03
N ASP A 89 -8.34 11.27 -10.46
CA ASP A 89 -7.19 11.87 -11.10
C ASP A 89 -5.93 11.15 -10.60
N ILE A 90 -5.06 10.74 -11.52
CA ILE A 90 -3.88 9.93 -11.20
C ILE A 90 -2.82 10.74 -10.44
N GLU A 91 -2.71 12.04 -10.70
CA GLU A 91 -1.72 12.88 -10.02
C GLU A 91 -2.15 13.13 -8.57
N LEU A 92 -3.44 13.40 -8.33
CA LEU A 92 -3.95 13.49 -6.96
C LEU A 92 -3.83 12.16 -6.19
N LEU A 93 -4.05 11.03 -6.87
CA LEU A 93 -3.83 9.72 -6.28
C LEU A 93 -2.35 9.49 -5.94
N ARG A 94 -1.44 9.93 -6.82
CA ARG A 94 0.02 9.84 -6.65
C ARG A 94 0.48 10.64 -5.43
N ASP A 95 -0.01 11.87 -5.29
CA ASP A 95 0.31 12.73 -4.15
C ASP A 95 -0.09 12.08 -2.83
N GLU A 96 -1.31 11.54 -2.74
CA GLU A 96 -1.76 10.86 -1.53
C GLU A 96 -0.98 9.56 -1.30
N ARG A 97 -0.68 8.80 -2.36
CA ARG A 97 0.14 7.59 -2.28
C ARG A 97 1.50 7.87 -1.65
N TYR A 98 2.17 8.93 -2.08
CA TYR A 98 3.47 9.34 -1.53
C TYR A 98 3.38 9.60 -0.01
N LEU A 99 2.34 10.31 0.44
CA LEU A 99 2.14 10.60 1.86
C LEU A 99 1.88 9.32 2.69
N ILE A 100 1.12 8.36 2.16
CA ILE A 100 0.89 7.08 2.83
C ILE A 100 2.17 6.23 2.86
N ASP A 101 2.93 6.18 1.77
CA ASP A 101 4.22 5.46 1.74
C ASP A 101 5.22 6.03 2.73
N LYS A 102 5.28 7.36 2.85
CA LYS A 102 6.07 8.02 3.88
C LYS A 102 5.64 7.60 5.29
N ALA A 103 4.35 7.55 5.58
CA ALA A 103 3.85 7.09 6.88
C ALA A 103 4.21 5.61 7.15
N VAL A 104 4.24 4.76 6.13
CA VAL A 104 4.67 3.35 6.25
C VAL A 104 6.17 3.26 6.56
N ILE A 105 7.01 4.05 5.90
CA ILE A 105 8.45 4.12 6.19
C ILE A 105 8.68 4.62 7.61
N ASP A 106 8.08 5.76 7.96
CA ASP A 106 8.22 6.35 9.30
C ASP A 106 7.72 5.39 10.40
N LEU A 107 6.69 4.58 10.12
CA LEU A 107 6.23 3.52 11.02
C LEU A 107 7.30 2.42 11.17
N CYS A 108 7.83 1.89 10.06
CA CYS A 108 8.83 0.83 10.08
C CYS A 108 10.14 1.26 10.76
N ASP A 109 10.54 2.52 10.61
CA ASP A 109 11.70 3.09 11.30
C ASP A 109 11.45 3.22 12.82
N GLN A 110 10.20 3.47 13.24
CA GLN A 110 9.79 3.60 14.66
C GLN A 110 9.58 2.26 15.38
N ILE A 111 9.30 1.17 14.66
CA ILE A 111 8.97 -0.13 15.25
C ILE A 111 10.19 -0.74 15.93
N GLU A 112 9.99 -1.28 17.14
CA GLU A 112 10.99 -2.10 17.82
C GLU A 112 10.64 -3.59 17.77
N ILE A 113 11.64 -4.45 18.02
CA ILE A 113 11.48 -5.91 17.92
C ILE A 113 10.37 -6.43 18.85
N TYR A 114 10.17 -5.80 20.00
CA TYR A 114 9.12 -6.20 20.95
C TYR A 114 7.72 -5.87 20.41
N ASP A 115 7.54 -4.78 19.64
CA ASP A 115 6.25 -4.39 19.05
C ASP A 115 5.76 -5.45 18.06
N LEU A 116 6.68 -5.99 17.25
CA LEU A 116 6.36 -7.02 16.24
C LEU A 116 5.68 -8.26 16.82
N ASN A 117 5.94 -8.55 18.11
CA ASN A 117 5.41 -9.71 18.81
C ASN A 117 4.07 -9.46 19.52
N GLN A 118 3.67 -8.19 19.67
CA GLN A 118 2.44 -7.84 20.37
C GLN A 118 1.20 -8.29 19.58
N PRO A 119 0.14 -8.77 20.25
CA PRO A 119 -1.15 -9.01 19.62
C PRO A 119 -1.83 -7.67 19.32
N LEU A 120 -2.43 -7.58 18.14
CA LEU A 120 -3.31 -6.48 17.75
C LEU A 120 -4.71 -7.04 17.50
N SER A 121 -5.67 -6.59 18.31
CA SER A 121 -7.10 -6.84 18.14
C SER A 121 -7.67 -5.89 17.10
N PHE A 122 -8.41 -6.38 16.11
CA PHE A 122 -9.09 -5.53 15.13
C PHE A 122 -10.40 -6.17 14.62
N THR A 123 -11.26 -5.34 14.04
CA THR A 123 -12.50 -5.78 13.39
C THR A 123 -12.39 -5.54 11.88
N ASN A 124 -12.73 -6.55 11.09
CA ASN A 124 -12.76 -6.42 9.63
C ASN A 124 -14.04 -5.69 9.16
N MET A 125 -14.12 -5.36 7.87
CA MET A 125 -15.30 -4.64 7.32
C MET A 125 -16.61 -5.44 7.38
N LYS A 126 -16.54 -6.76 7.64
CA LYS A 126 -17.71 -7.64 7.83
C LYS A 126 -18.11 -7.75 9.32
N GLY A 127 -17.54 -6.91 10.20
CA GLY A 127 -17.84 -6.92 11.64
C GLY A 127 -17.20 -8.09 12.41
N LYS A 128 -16.37 -8.92 11.78
CA LYS A 128 -15.71 -10.05 12.44
C LYS A 128 -14.45 -9.58 13.16
N ARG A 129 -14.35 -9.91 14.45
CA ARG A 129 -13.17 -9.65 15.29
C ARG A 129 -12.06 -10.66 15.04
N PHE A 130 -10.83 -10.17 15.04
CA PHE A 130 -9.60 -10.94 14.96
C PHE A 130 -8.59 -10.41 15.98
N GLU A 131 -7.63 -11.26 16.32
CA GLU A 131 -6.43 -10.89 17.04
C GLU A 131 -5.25 -11.62 16.40
N LYS A 132 -4.21 -10.86 16.03
CA LYS A 132 -3.04 -11.37 15.30
C LYS A 132 -1.79 -10.65 15.77
N ARG A 133 -0.63 -11.31 15.67
CA ARG A 133 0.66 -10.66 15.95
C ARG A 133 0.91 -9.54 14.96
N PHE A 134 1.36 -8.40 15.47
CA PHE A 134 1.57 -7.17 14.71
C PHE A 134 2.48 -7.36 13.49
N GLY A 135 3.61 -8.05 13.65
CA GLY A 135 4.55 -8.31 12.56
C GLY A 135 3.94 -9.08 11.38
N TYR A 136 3.01 -10.00 11.62
CA TYR A 136 2.32 -10.71 10.52
C TYR A 136 1.31 -9.82 9.79
N LEU A 137 0.75 -8.82 10.47
CA LEU A 137 -0.14 -7.85 9.82
C LEU A 137 0.65 -6.88 8.93
N LEU A 138 1.85 -6.46 9.36
CA LEU A 138 2.77 -5.70 8.51
C LEU A 138 3.19 -6.50 7.27
N GLN A 139 3.54 -7.78 7.44
CA GLN A 139 3.86 -8.64 6.31
C GLN A 139 2.66 -8.78 5.35
N HIS A 140 1.45 -8.91 5.89
CA HIS A 140 0.23 -8.94 5.07
C HIS A 140 0.04 -7.66 4.27
N LEU A 141 0.28 -6.47 4.85
CA LEU A 141 0.21 -5.18 4.16
C LEU A 141 1.10 -5.18 2.91
N PHE A 142 2.40 -5.49 3.05
CA PHE A 142 3.33 -5.50 1.92
C PHE A 142 3.00 -6.57 0.87
N ASN A 143 2.59 -7.76 1.31
CA ASN A 143 2.23 -8.84 0.39
C ASN A 143 0.94 -8.51 -0.39
N HIS A 144 -0.03 -7.85 0.25
CA HIS A 144 -1.26 -7.39 -0.38
C HIS A 144 -0.96 -6.38 -1.49
N GLN A 145 -0.10 -5.39 -1.22
CA GLN A 145 0.32 -4.44 -2.24
C GLN A 145 1.06 -5.12 -3.39
N THR A 146 1.98 -6.04 -3.09
CA THR A 146 2.71 -6.81 -4.12
C THR A 146 1.76 -7.57 -5.05
N HIS A 147 0.73 -8.22 -4.50
CA HIS A 147 -0.28 -8.91 -5.29
C HIS A 147 -1.01 -7.98 -6.27
N HIS A 148 -1.52 -6.85 -5.79
CA HIS A 148 -2.29 -5.92 -6.64
C HIS A 148 -1.41 -5.13 -7.60
N ARG A 149 -0.16 -4.81 -7.24
CA ARG A 149 0.84 -4.26 -8.17
C ARG A 149 1.19 -5.23 -9.30
N GLY A 150 1.16 -6.54 -9.04
CA GLY A 150 1.29 -7.56 -10.08
C GLY A 150 0.17 -7.45 -11.14
N GLN A 151 -1.04 -7.06 -10.73
CA GLN A 151 -2.15 -6.82 -11.65
C GLN A 151 -1.93 -5.55 -12.45
N VAL A 152 -1.57 -4.46 -11.78
CA VAL A 152 -1.30 -3.17 -12.43
C VAL A 152 -0.16 -3.28 -13.44
N SER A 153 0.95 -3.91 -13.08
CA SER A 153 2.10 -4.11 -13.98
C SER A 153 1.73 -4.90 -15.24
N THR A 154 0.88 -5.93 -15.09
CA THR A 154 0.34 -6.66 -16.25
C THR A 154 -0.48 -5.74 -17.15
N LEU A 155 -1.37 -4.93 -16.58
CA LEU A 155 -2.20 -4.00 -17.36
C LEU A 155 -1.37 -2.91 -18.04
N LEU A 156 -0.36 -2.35 -17.35
CA LEU A 156 0.55 -1.36 -17.94
C LEU A 156 1.28 -1.94 -19.15
N SER A 157 1.83 -3.16 -19.02
CA SER A 157 2.47 -3.87 -20.13
C SER A 157 1.51 -4.14 -21.31
N GLN A 158 0.25 -4.49 -21.03
CA GLN A 158 -0.77 -4.69 -22.07
C GLN A 158 -1.11 -3.39 -22.82
N ASN A 159 -0.97 -2.24 -22.18
CA ASN A 159 -1.12 -0.92 -22.82
C ASN A 159 0.20 -0.41 -23.43
N GLY A 160 1.23 -1.25 -23.52
CA GLY A 160 2.50 -0.92 -24.17
C GLY A 160 3.43 -0.06 -23.32
N VAL A 161 3.17 0.08 -22.02
CA VAL A 161 4.05 0.82 -21.09
C VAL A 161 5.09 -0.13 -20.51
N GLU A 162 6.36 0.25 -20.60
CA GLU A 162 7.46 -0.50 -20.01
C GLU A 162 7.69 -0.08 -18.55
N LEU A 163 7.68 -1.04 -17.63
CA LEU A 163 8.06 -0.78 -16.24
C LEU A 163 9.57 -0.93 -16.04
N ALA A 164 10.13 -0.08 -15.18
CA ALA A 164 11.47 -0.23 -14.66
C ALA A 164 11.65 -1.56 -13.91
N VAL A 165 12.89 -1.87 -13.50
CA VAL A 165 13.18 -3.08 -12.73
C VAL A 165 12.28 -3.16 -11.50
N THR A 166 11.74 -4.34 -11.21
CA THR A 166 10.76 -4.54 -10.13
C THR A 166 11.26 -5.48 -9.04
N ASP A 167 12.39 -6.16 -9.26
CA ASP A 167 12.93 -7.11 -8.30
C ASP A 167 13.45 -6.40 -7.05
N LEU A 168 13.07 -6.91 -5.87
CA LEU A 168 13.56 -6.42 -4.57
C LEU A 168 15.10 -6.38 -4.51
N LEU A 169 15.76 -7.31 -5.21
CA LEU A 169 17.22 -7.40 -5.31
C LEU A 169 17.88 -6.06 -5.67
N ALA A 170 17.22 -5.24 -6.49
CA ALA A 170 17.75 -3.96 -6.95
C ALA A 170 18.03 -2.94 -5.82
N ILE A 171 17.43 -3.13 -4.64
CA ILE A 171 17.60 -2.19 -3.51
C ILE A 171 18.17 -2.84 -2.25
N ILE A 172 18.53 -4.13 -2.29
CA ILE A 172 19.17 -4.80 -1.16
C ILE A 172 20.59 -4.23 -1.01
N PRO A 173 21.00 -3.73 0.17
CA PRO A 173 22.37 -3.24 0.37
C PRO A 173 23.42 -4.35 0.17
N GLU A 174 24.59 -3.96 -0.31
CA GLU A 174 25.78 -4.83 -0.32
C GLU A 174 26.19 -5.21 1.12
N ALA A 175 26.86 -6.37 1.24
CA ALA A 175 27.26 -6.96 2.52
C ALA A 175 28.55 -6.36 3.13
#